data_AF-A0A6A6H694-F1
#
_entry.id   AF-A0A6A6H694-F1
#
_cell.length_a   1.000
_cell.length_b   1.000
_cell.length_c   1.000
_cell.angle_alpha   90.00
_cell.angle_beta   90.00
_cell.angle_gamma   90.00
#
_symmetry.space_group_name_H-M   'P 1'
#
loop_
_entity.id
_entity.type
_entity.pdbx_description
1 polymer ?
#
loop_
_entity_poly.entity_id
_entity_poly.type
_entity_poly.pdbx_seq_one_letter_code
_entity_poly.pdbx_strand_id
1 'polypeptide(L)'
;MDTYSADFIQGKGEGHIFLLHGPPGVGKTLTAECVAEYTERPLLPLTGGDIGSTAIEVERNLRKYLRRGQDWNAVVLLDEAHVYLSARDFSNSIEHNSVVSVFLREVEYYRGILFLTTNRVGNFDEAITSRIHFSLHFNKFTPASRKQIWKNNLRKLGKERRDVKVDYNVTKYIDNELLNLDWNGREIRNAFQTAVSLALFDSKHENERQAKESGSSERVIDAELTVDHIQQVVDMSDNFKKYINSTHGEDPATTAKFKKLRDDDFGNSKDY
;
A
#
# COMPACT_ATOMS: atom_id res chain seq x y z
N MET A 1 22.05 -14.37 23.21
CA MET A 1 20.90 -14.65 24.11
C MET A 1 20.19 -15.81 23.47
N ASP A 2 20.15 -16.97 24.14
CA ASP A 2 19.49 -18.14 23.60
C ASP A 2 17.99 -17.87 23.52
N THR A 3 17.50 -17.65 22.30
CA THR A 3 16.09 -17.52 22.00
C THR A 3 15.44 -18.88 22.15
N TYR A 4 14.35 -18.96 22.92
CA TYR A 4 13.52 -20.15 23.04
C TYR A 4 13.02 -20.57 21.65
N SER A 5 13.31 -21.82 21.25
CA SER A 5 12.73 -22.44 20.05
C SER A 5 11.72 -23.51 20.49
N ALA A 6 10.50 -23.42 19.96
CA ALA A 6 9.45 -24.39 20.22
C ALA A 6 9.57 -25.66 19.35
N ASP A 7 10.40 -25.62 18.30
CA ASP A 7 10.55 -26.69 17.33
C ASP A 7 11.70 -27.64 17.69
N PHE A 8 11.46 -28.96 17.52
CA PHE A 8 12.45 -30.00 17.78
C PHE A 8 13.56 -30.09 16.71
N ILE A 9 13.37 -29.42 15.56
CA ILE A 9 14.31 -29.41 14.43
C ILE A 9 15.04 -28.08 14.45
N GLN A 10 16.38 -28.14 14.56
CA GLN A 10 17.22 -26.94 14.58
C GLN A 10 16.99 -26.08 13.32
N GLY A 11 16.51 -24.85 13.51
CA GLY A 11 16.29 -23.91 12.42
C GLY A 11 14.94 -23.83 11.77
N LYS A 12 14.00 -24.66 12.21
CA LYS A 12 12.60 -24.56 11.82
C LYS A 12 11.88 -23.65 12.81
N GLY A 13 11.00 -22.78 12.33
CA GLY A 13 10.20 -21.90 13.20
C GLY A 13 10.97 -20.78 13.92
N GLU A 14 12.25 -20.55 13.59
CA GLU A 14 13.08 -19.50 14.20
C GLU A 14 12.89 -18.11 13.55
N GLY A 15 12.07 -18.00 12.50
CA GLY A 15 11.74 -16.75 11.82
C GLY A 15 10.48 -16.09 12.34
N HIS A 16 10.33 -14.79 12.10
CA HIS A 16 9.09 -14.06 12.35
C HIS A 16 8.42 -13.72 11.03
N ILE A 17 7.32 -14.43 10.74
CA ILE A 17 6.56 -14.29 9.50
C ILE A 17 5.27 -13.54 9.79
N PHE A 18 5.14 -12.36 9.20
CA PHE A 18 4.00 -11.48 9.30
C PHE A 18 3.22 -11.50 7.99
N LEU A 19 1.91 -11.73 8.07
CA LEU A 19 0.99 -11.54 6.95
C LEU A 19 0.22 -10.23 7.14
N LEU A 20 0.36 -9.31 6.20
CA LEU A 20 -0.44 -8.08 6.15
C LEU A 20 -1.48 -8.22 5.04
N HIS A 21 -2.77 -8.14 5.39
CA HIS A 21 -3.85 -8.32 4.41
C HIS A 21 -4.96 -7.27 4.56
N GLY A 22 -5.65 -6.98 3.48
CA GLY A 22 -6.73 -5.99 3.45
C GLY A 22 -6.84 -5.28 2.09
N PRO A 23 -7.68 -4.24 1.98
CA PRO A 23 -7.89 -3.49 0.74
C PRO A 23 -6.61 -2.82 0.23
N PRO A 24 -6.49 -2.51 -1.07
CA PRO A 24 -5.34 -1.78 -1.60
C PRO A 24 -5.26 -0.36 -1.02
N GLY A 25 -4.03 0.15 -0.86
CA GLY A 25 -3.80 1.56 -0.47
C GLY A 25 -4.00 1.90 1.02
N VAL A 26 -4.16 0.90 1.89
CA VAL A 26 -4.35 1.06 3.36
C VAL A 26 -3.05 1.04 4.18
N GLY A 27 -1.88 0.98 3.53
CA GLY A 27 -0.58 1.09 4.21
C GLY A 27 0.10 -0.22 4.61
N LYS A 28 -0.25 -1.36 3.99
CA LYS A 28 0.42 -2.66 4.24
C LYS A 28 1.93 -2.60 3.98
N THR A 29 2.34 -2.27 2.76
CA THR A 29 3.76 -2.11 2.38
C THR A 29 4.47 -1.07 3.26
N LEU A 30 3.81 0.07 3.50
CA LEU A 30 4.34 1.14 4.37
C LEU A 30 4.58 0.66 5.81
N THR A 31 3.77 -0.27 6.32
CA THR A 31 3.96 -0.82 7.67
C THR A 31 5.27 -1.60 7.77
N ALA A 32 5.59 -2.41 6.76
CA ALA A 32 6.87 -3.13 6.72
C ALA A 32 8.06 -2.17 6.59
N GLU A 33 7.94 -1.11 5.79
CA GLU A 33 8.93 -0.04 5.69
C GLU A 33 9.15 0.65 7.05
N CYS A 34 8.08 1.01 7.75
CA CYS A 34 8.14 1.60 9.09
C CYS A 34 8.79 0.65 10.12
N VAL A 35 8.53 -0.66 10.04
CA VAL A 35 9.17 -1.65 10.93
C VAL A 35 10.66 -1.76 10.64
N ALA A 36 11.06 -1.76 9.36
CA ALA A 36 12.48 -1.76 9.00
C ALA A 36 13.20 -0.52 9.55
N GLU A 37 12.61 0.66 9.36
CA GLU A 37 13.13 1.92 9.91
C GLU A 37 13.20 1.87 11.45
N TYR A 38 12.12 1.48 12.12
CA TYR A 38 12.04 1.42 13.59
C TYR A 38 13.03 0.43 14.20
N THR A 39 13.31 -0.67 13.50
CA THR A 39 14.27 -1.70 13.94
C THR A 39 15.70 -1.41 13.49
N GLU A 40 15.92 -0.31 12.76
CA GLU A 40 17.20 0.08 12.16
C GLU A 40 17.82 -1.04 11.29
N ARG A 41 16.96 -1.77 10.57
CA ARG A 41 17.36 -2.88 9.69
C ARG A 41 17.14 -2.51 8.24
N PRO A 42 18.03 -2.93 7.31
CA PRO A 42 17.78 -2.78 5.88
C PRO A 42 16.44 -3.41 5.49
N LEU A 43 15.72 -2.79 4.56
CA LEU A 43 14.56 -3.39 3.92
C LEU A 43 14.99 -4.06 2.62
N LEU A 44 14.64 -5.34 2.45
CA LEU A 44 14.77 -6.06 1.19
C LEU A 44 13.37 -6.26 0.57
N PRO A 45 12.88 -5.31 -0.27
CA PRO A 45 11.61 -5.45 -0.95
C PRO A 45 11.75 -6.38 -2.15
N LEU A 46 10.81 -7.30 -2.29
CA LEU A 46 10.71 -8.30 -3.34
C LEU A 46 9.28 -8.26 -3.91
N THR A 47 9.18 -8.49 -5.21
CA THR A 47 7.91 -8.63 -5.93
C THR A 47 7.84 -10.02 -6.58
N GLY A 48 6.68 -10.39 -7.12
CA GLY A 48 6.56 -11.64 -7.88
C GLY A 48 7.49 -11.72 -9.09
N GLY A 49 7.85 -10.58 -9.69
CA GLY A 49 8.83 -10.53 -10.79
C GLY A 49 10.23 -10.96 -10.36
N ASP A 50 10.62 -10.69 -9.11
CA ASP A 50 11.93 -11.05 -8.56
C ASP A 50 12.02 -12.55 -8.24
N ILE A 51 10.91 -13.13 -7.80
CA ILE A 51 10.84 -14.54 -7.39
C ILE A 51 10.70 -15.46 -8.61
N GLY A 52 9.90 -15.07 -9.61
CA GLY A 52 9.63 -15.85 -10.82
C GLY A 52 8.30 -16.61 -10.77
N SER A 53 7.99 -17.34 -11.83
CA SER A 53 6.69 -17.99 -12.02
C SER A 53 6.76 -19.52 -12.11
N THR A 54 7.96 -20.09 -12.23
CA THR A 54 8.18 -21.53 -12.25
C THR A 54 8.75 -22.03 -10.92
N ALA A 55 8.49 -23.30 -10.56
CA ALA A 55 8.97 -23.86 -9.29
C ALA A 55 10.50 -23.78 -9.14
N ILE A 56 11.24 -23.96 -10.24
CA ILE A 56 12.71 -23.87 -10.26
C ILE A 56 13.19 -22.44 -10.02
N GLU A 57 12.56 -21.45 -10.67
CA GLU A 57 12.89 -20.04 -10.46
C GLU A 57 12.57 -19.60 -9.04
N VAL A 58 11.37 -19.93 -8.55
CA VAL A 58 10.93 -19.63 -7.20
C VAL A 58 11.91 -20.23 -6.19
N GLU A 59 12.27 -21.51 -6.32
CA GLU A 59 13.24 -22.15 -5.42
C GLU A 59 14.57 -21.38 -5.41
N ARG A 60 15.14 -21.14 -6.60
CA ARG A 60 16.46 -20.52 -6.74
C ARG A 60 16.47 -19.09 -6.21
N ASN A 61 15.49 -18.28 -6.61
CA ASN A 61 15.44 -16.86 -6.32
C ASN A 61 15.00 -16.60 -4.88
N LEU A 62 13.95 -17.26 -4.41
CA LEU A 62 13.48 -17.09 -3.04
C LEU A 62 14.57 -17.52 -2.05
N ARG A 63 15.21 -18.67 -2.25
CA ARG A 63 16.34 -19.11 -1.40
C ARG A 63 17.47 -18.10 -1.40
N LYS A 64 17.83 -17.56 -2.57
CA LYS A 64 18.88 -16.53 -2.71
C LYS A 64 18.54 -15.27 -1.92
N TYR A 65 17.31 -14.75 -2.04
CA TYR A 65 16.92 -13.52 -1.36
C TYR A 65 16.70 -13.71 0.14
N LEU A 66 16.12 -14.83 0.56
CA LEU A 66 15.98 -15.16 1.97
C LEU A 66 17.36 -15.32 2.63
N ARG A 67 18.32 -15.97 1.99
CA ARG A 67 19.71 -16.01 2.51
C ARG A 67 20.32 -14.62 2.65
N ARG A 68 20.17 -13.75 1.65
CA ARG A 68 20.61 -12.34 1.76
C ARG A 68 19.92 -11.60 2.89
N GLY A 69 18.62 -11.83 3.09
CA GLY A 69 17.87 -11.27 4.20
C GLY A 69 18.47 -11.65 5.56
N GLN A 70 18.92 -12.91 5.70
CA GLN A 70 19.62 -13.38 6.89
C GLN A 70 21.00 -12.75 7.03
N ASP A 71 21.81 -12.79 5.97
CA ASP A 71 23.18 -12.26 5.96
C ASP A 71 23.24 -10.77 6.31
N TRP A 72 22.23 -10.00 5.88
CA TRP A 72 22.12 -8.57 6.16
C TRP A 72 21.33 -8.23 7.43
N ASN A 73 20.79 -9.24 8.12
CA ASN A 73 19.82 -9.06 9.21
C ASN A 73 18.67 -8.12 8.80
N ALA A 74 18.23 -8.23 7.55
CA ALA A 74 17.26 -7.34 6.92
C ALA A 74 15.81 -7.77 7.23
N VAL A 75 14.91 -6.80 7.17
CA VAL A 75 13.48 -7.07 7.03
C VAL A 75 13.21 -7.41 5.57
N VAL A 76 12.77 -8.63 5.30
CA VAL A 76 12.37 -9.04 3.95
C VAL A 76 10.90 -8.75 3.76
N LEU A 77 10.54 -8.10 2.67
CA LEU A 77 9.16 -7.80 2.31
C LEU A 77 8.86 -8.43 0.96
N LEU A 78 7.89 -9.34 0.90
CA LEU A 78 7.33 -9.83 -0.35
C LEU A 78 5.96 -9.19 -0.58
N ASP A 79 5.92 -8.23 -1.49
CA ASP A 79 4.69 -7.51 -1.82
C ASP A 79 3.83 -8.32 -2.81
N GLU A 80 2.51 -8.28 -2.60
CA GLU A 80 1.51 -8.97 -3.41
C GLU A 80 1.75 -10.48 -3.57
N ALA A 81 2.07 -11.18 -2.47
CA ALA A 81 2.42 -12.60 -2.45
C ALA A 81 1.27 -13.57 -2.83
N HIS A 82 0.13 -13.07 -3.30
CA HIS A 82 -1.08 -13.84 -3.58
C HIS A 82 -0.91 -15.01 -4.56
N VAL A 83 0.01 -14.91 -5.52
CA VAL A 83 0.30 -15.99 -6.49
C VAL A 83 1.03 -17.17 -5.85
N TYR A 84 1.82 -16.91 -4.81
CA TYR A 84 2.59 -17.94 -4.10
C TYR A 84 1.86 -18.53 -2.90
N LEU A 85 0.78 -17.86 -2.48
CA LEU A 85 -0.04 -18.21 -1.33
C LEU A 85 -1.41 -18.76 -1.73
N SER A 86 -1.73 -18.80 -3.01
CA SER A 86 -3.04 -19.25 -3.50
C SER A 86 -3.28 -20.73 -3.25
N ALA A 87 -4.54 -21.08 -2.95
CA ALA A 87 -4.99 -22.44 -2.75
C ALA A 87 -4.60 -23.33 -3.94
N ARG A 88 -4.19 -24.56 -3.64
CA ARG A 88 -3.82 -25.54 -4.66
C ARG A 88 -5.01 -25.86 -5.55
N ASP A 89 -4.75 -25.87 -6.84
CA ASP A 89 -5.73 -26.30 -7.83
C ASP A 89 -5.62 -27.82 -8.00
N PHE A 90 -6.56 -28.56 -7.42
CA PHE A 90 -6.66 -30.00 -7.53
C PHE A 90 -7.14 -30.47 -8.91
N SER A 91 -7.64 -29.54 -9.73
CA SER A 91 -8.30 -29.88 -10.98
C SER A 91 -7.36 -29.94 -12.17
N ASN A 92 -6.33 -29.07 -12.29
CA ASN A 92 -5.45 -29.12 -13.49
C ASN A 92 -4.09 -28.39 -13.43
N SER A 93 -3.59 -27.87 -12.29
CA SER A 93 -2.35 -27.08 -12.29
C SER A 93 -1.22 -27.65 -11.42
N ILE A 94 -0.55 -28.68 -11.93
CA ILE A 94 0.65 -29.27 -11.31
C ILE A 94 1.74 -28.20 -11.12
N GLU A 95 1.92 -27.32 -12.11
CA GLU A 95 2.93 -26.26 -12.06
C GLU A 95 2.65 -25.25 -10.94
N HIS A 96 1.41 -24.76 -10.82
CA HIS A 96 1.01 -23.85 -9.74
C HIS A 96 1.20 -24.50 -8.37
N ASN A 97 0.74 -25.74 -8.20
CA ASN A 97 0.87 -26.44 -6.92
C ASN A 97 2.34 -26.69 -6.54
N SER A 98 3.20 -26.89 -7.54
CA SER A 98 4.64 -27.02 -7.33
C SER A 98 5.26 -25.70 -6.86
N VAL A 99 4.87 -24.56 -7.47
CA VAL A 99 5.30 -23.22 -7.06
C VAL A 99 4.91 -22.92 -5.61
N VAL A 100 3.63 -23.13 -5.26
CA VAL A 100 3.13 -22.93 -3.90
C VAL A 100 3.86 -23.83 -2.90
N SER A 101 4.07 -25.11 -3.25
CA SER A 101 4.76 -26.06 -2.36
C SER A 101 6.22 -25.67 -2.09
N VAL A 102 6.95 -25.26 -3.14
CA VAL A 102 8.33 -24.75 -3.01
C VAL A 102 8.35 -23.49 -2.16
N PHE A 103 7.44 -22.54 -2.42
CA PHE A 103 7.35 -21.30 -1.67
C PHE A 103 7.17 -21.56 -0.16
N LEU A 104 6.17 -22.36 0.20
CA LEU A 104 5.87 -22.70 1.59
C LEU A 104 7.05 -23.39 2.30
N ARG A 105 7.77 -24.25 1.57
CA ARG A 105 8.97 -24.91 2.08
C ARG A 105 10.08 -23.91 2.38
N GLU A 106 10.43 -23.02 1.44
CA GLU A 106 11.52 -22.06 1.69
C GLU A 106 11.18 -21.06 2.80
N VAL A 107 9.90 -20.68 2.94
CA VAL A 107 9.43 -19.81 4.02
C VAL A 107 9.50 -20.49 5.40
N GLU A 108 9.20 -21.80 5.49
CA GLU A 108 9.24 -22.56 6.75
C GLU A 108 10.63 -22.61 7.39
N TYR A 109 11.69 -22.64 6.59
CA TYR A 109 13.09 -22.67 7.05
C TYR A 109 13.72 -21.28 7.14
N TYR A 110 12.96 -20.21 6.90
CA TYR A 110 13.49 -18.86 6.97
C TYR A 110 13.68 -18.40 8.43
N ARG A 111 14.89 -17.96 8.75
CA ARG A 111 15.29 -17.46 10.08
C ARG A 111 15.54 -15.96 10.06
N GLY A 112 14.47 -15.18 9.96
CA GLY A 112 14.56 -13.71 9.94
C GLY A 112 13.18 -13.07 10.00
N ILE A 113 13.10 -11.76 9.74
CA ILE A 113 11.82 -11.04 9.69
C ILE A 113 11.33 -11.05 8.23
N LEU A 114 10.17 -11.66 7.99
CA LEU A 114 9.52 -11.72 6.68
C LEU A 114 8.12 -11.11 6.77
N PHE A 115 7.87 -10.08 5.99
CA PHE A 115 6.54 -9.54 5.74
C PHE A 115 6.03 -10.05 4.40
N LEU A 116 4.83 -10.63 4.41
CA LEU A 116 4.06 -10.98 3.23
C LEU A 116 2.88 -10.03 3.15
N THR A 117 2.63 -9.40 2.01
CA THR A 117 1.41 -8.61 1.82
C THR A 117 0.47 -9.30 0.84
N THR A 118 -0.84 -9.11 1.02
CA THR A 118 -1.83 -9.57 0.05
C THR A 118 -3.07 -8.67 0.01
N ASN A 119 -3.68 -8.59 -1.16
CA ASN A 119 -5.00 -7.99 -1.37
C ASN A 119 -6.07 -9.08 -1.61
N ARG A 120 -5.72 -10.37 -1.48
CA ARG A 120 -6.54 -11.52 -1.88
C ARG A 120 -6.41 -12.66 -0.86
N VAL A 121 -6.74 -12.40 0.40
CA VAL A 121 -6.57 -13.38 1.51
C VAL A 121 -7.57 -14.54 1.45
N GLY A 122 -8.74 -14.35 0.85
CA GLY A 122 -9.82 -15.36 0.85
C GLY A 122 -9.53 -16.62 0.02
N ASN A 123 -8.45 -16.62 -0.76
CA ASN A 123 -8.09 -17.71 -1.65
C ASN A 123 -6.76 -18.39 -1.26
N PHE A 124 -6.43 -18.40 0.03
CA PHE A 124 -5.14 -18.88 0.54
C PHE A 124 -5.07 -20.40 0.71
N ASP A 125 -3.89 -20.98 0.46
CA ASP A 125 -3.57 -22.36 0.81
C ASP A 125 -3.56 -22.51 2.34
N GLU A 126 -4.32 -23.46 2.87
CA GLU A 126 -4.49 -23.68 4.31
C GLU A 126 -3.15 -23.86 5.05
N ALA A 127 -2.13 -24.43 4.39
CA ALA A 127 -0.85 -24.71 5.00
C ALA A 127 -0.04 -23.44 5.32
N ILE A 128 -0.37 -22.28 4.72
CA ILE A 128 0.31 -21.02 5.09
C ILE A 128 -0.05 -20.59 6.51
N THR A 129 -1.26 -20.87 6.98
CA THR A 129 -1.75 -20.45 8.30
C THR A 129 -0.85 -21.00 9.42
N SER A 130 -0.37 -22.23 9.27
CA SER A 130 0.57 -22.86 10.22
C SER A 130 1.98 -22.26 10.23
N ARG A 131 2.35 -21.47 9.21
CA ARG A 131 3.68 -20.86 9.04
C ARG A 131 3.68 -19.35 9.32
N ILE A 132 2.50 -18.74 9.43
CA ILE A 132 2.35 -17.33 9.80
C ILE A 132 2.34 -17.20 11.31
N HIS A 133 3.21 -16.35 11.85
CA HIS A 133 3.26 -16.08 13.28
C HIS A 133 2.25 -14.99 13.67
N PHE A 134 2.10 -13.98 12.80
CA PHE A 134 1.18 -12.87 13.01
C PHE A 134 0.45 -12.54 11.72
N SER A 135 -0.88 -12.46 11.77
CA SER A 135 -1.69 -11.94 10.68
C SER A 135 -2.33 -10.62 11.12
N LEU A 136 -2.09 -9.56 10.36
CA LEU A 136 -2.64 -8.23 10.60
C LEU A 136 -3.61 -7.87 9.48
N HIS A 137 -4.88 -7.72 9.85
CA HIS A 137 -5.93 -7.23 8.98
C HIS A 137 -5.96 -5.69 8.97
N PHE A 138 -5.96 -5.11 7.78
CA PHE A 138 -6.12 -3.68 7.57
C PHE A 138 -7.53 -3.39 7.08
N ASN A 139 -8.29 -2.63 7.86
CA ASN A 139 -9.61 -2.15 7.48
C ASN A 139 -9.50 -0.98 6.48
N LYS A 140 -10.61 -0.68 5.80
CA LYS A 140 -10.77 0.60 5.10
C LYS A 140 -10.58 1.77 6.06
N PHE A 141 -10.17 2.92 5.53
CA PHE A 141 -9.95 4.09 6.35
C PHE A 141 -11.25 4.74 6.82
N THR A 142 -11.35 4.89 8.14
CA THR A 142 -12.40 5.70 8.77
C THR A 142 -12.26 7.17 8.35
N PRO A 143 -13.35 7.97 8.42
CA PRO A 143 -13.28 9.41 8.19
C PRO A 143 -12.18 10.10 9.02
N ALA A 144 -12.00 9.68 10.27
CA ALA A 144 -10.93 10.18 11.15
C ALA A 144 -9.52 9.83 10.62
N SER A 145 -9.32 8.62 10.11
CA SER A 145 -8.05 8.20 9.51
C SER A 145 -7.74 9.02 8.24
N ARG A 146 -8.73 9.21 7.37
CA ARG A 146 -8.61 10.06 6.16
C ARG A 146 -8.26 11.50 6.51
N LYS A 147 -8.92 12.07 7.52
CA LYS A 147 -8.61 13.40 8.08
C LYS A 147 -7.14 13.51 8.47
N GLN A 148 -6.61 12.52 9.18
CA GLN A 148 -5.22 12.51 9.61
C GLN A 148 -4.25 12.44 8.43
N ILE A 149 -4.57 11.67 7.40
CA ILE A 149 -3.74 11.56 6.19
C ILE A 149 -3.66 12.91 5.45
N TRP A 150 -4.80 13.58 5.24
CA TRP A 150 -4.82 14.92 4.64
C TRP A 150 -4.00 15.93 5.45
N LYS A 151 -4.17 15.95 6.77
CA LYS A 151 -3.39 16.83 7.66
C LYS A 151 -1.89 16.53 7.62
N ASN A 152 -1.51 15.25 7.54
CA ASN A 152 -0.10 14.87 7.39
C ASN A 152 0.49 15.38 6.08
N ASN A 153 -0.26 15.30 4.97
CA ASN A 153 0.15 15.82 3.66
C ASN A 153 0.33 17.35 3.68
N LEU A 154 -0.64 18.08 4.25
CA LEU A 154 -0.54 19.54 4.42
C LEU A 154 0.68 19.94 5.25
N ARG A 155 0.90 19.26 6.38
CA ARG A 155 2.08 19.51 7.23
C ARG A 155 3.39 19.21 6.50
N LYS A 156 3.43 18.15 5.69
CA LYS A 156 4.60 17.81 4.87
C LYS A 156 4.86 18.90 3.82
N LEU A 157 3.83 19.34 3.11
CA LEU A 157 3.92 20.44 2.14
C LEU A 157 4.50 21.71 2.78
N GLY A 158 3.97 22.15 3.91
CA GLY A 158 4.48 23.35 4.59
C GLY A 158 5.92 23.24 5.10
N LYS A 159 6.42 22.01 5.35
CA LYS A 159 7.82 21.79 5.73
C LYS A 159 8.77 21.77 4.53
N GLU A 160 8.34 21.14 3.43
CA GLU A 160 9.19 20.85 2.27
C GLU A 160 9.10 21.92 1.17
N ARG A 161 8.01 22.67 1.08
CA ARG A 161 7.72 23.66 0.02
C ARG A 161 7.22 24.97 0.62
N ARG A 162 8.17 25.84 0.99
CA ARG A 162 7.87 27.18 1.54
C ARG A 162 7.32 28.16 0.49
N ASP A 163 7.51 27.82 -0.78
CA ASP A 163 7.03 28.53 -1.97
C ASP A 163 5.56 28.21 -2.31
N VAL A 164 4.93 27.29 -1.57
CA VAL A 164 3.51 26.96 -1.72
C VAL A 164 2.76 27.30 -0.42
N LYS A 165 1.89 28.29 -0.50
CA LYS A 165 0.95 28.64 0.58
C LYS A 165 -0.29 27.77 0.51
N VAL A 166 -0.98 27.62 1.63
CA VAL A 166 -2.25 26.89 1.70
C VAL A 166 -3.33 27.87 2.10
N ASP A 167 -4.36 27.99 1.27
CA ASP A 167 -5.52 28.83 1.56
C ASP A 167 -6.21 28.35 2.86
N TYR A 168 -6.70 29.31 3.65
CA TYR A 168 -7.31 29.03 4.95
C TYR A 168 -8.54 28.12 4.86
N ASN A 169 -9.29 28.16 3.76
CA ASN A 169 -10.50 27.37 3.57
C ASN A 169 -10.21 25.91 3.22
N VAL A 170 -9.02 25.57 2.72
CA VAL A 170 -8.65 24.18 2.38
C VAL A 170 -8.80 23.25 3.59
N THR A 171 -8.37 23.70 4.77
CA THR A 171 -8.47 22.88 5.99
C THR A 171 -9.93 22.65 6.38
N LYS A 172 -10.79 23.66 6.24
CA LYS A 172 -12.23 23.54 6.51
C LYS A 172 -12.92 22.61 5.52
N TYR A 173 -12.57 22.74 4.24
CA TYR A 173 -13.10 21.91 3.17
C TYR A 173 -12.73 20.43 3.37
N ILE A 174 -11.47 20.13 3.71
CA ILE A 174 -11.04 18.78 4.08
C ILE A 174 -11.87 18.23 5.24
N ASP A 175 -12.08 19.03 6.29
CA ASP A 175 -12.75 18.61 7.51
C ASP A 175 -14.26 18.37 7.34
N ASN A 176 -14.89 19.00 6.35
CA ASN A 176 -16.35 18.96 6.15
C ASN A 176 -16.78 18.11 4.94
N GLU A 177 -16.09 18.22 3.79
CA GLU A 177 -16.56 17.67 2.51
C GLU A 177 -15.81 16.39 2.11
N LEU A 178 -14.49 16.35 2.33
CA LEU A 178 -13.66 15.25 1.82
C LEU A 178 -13.70 13.98 2.69
N LEU A 179 -14.15 14.08 3.94
CA LEU A 179 -14.14 12.95 4.88
C LEU A 179 -15.20 11.89 4.57
N ASN A 180 -16.11 12.14 3.63
CA ASN A 180 -17.12 11.18 3.19
C ASN A 180 -16.68 10.40 1.94
N LEU A 181 -15.63 10.84 1.23
CA LEU A 181 -15.10 10.15 0.06
C LEU A 181 -14.39 8.85 0.46
N ASP A 182 -14.87 7.69 0.00
CA ASP A 182 -14.27 6.37 0.27
C ASP A 182 -12.94 6.20 -0.50
N TRP A 183 -11.96 7.03 -0.15
CA TRP A 183 -10.64 7.06 -0.75
C TRP A 183 -9.63 6.38 0.17
N ASN A 184 -8.80 5.53 -0.42
CA ASN A 184 -7.64 4.97 0.25
C ASN A 184 -6.47 5.98 0.28
N GLY A 185 -5.39 5.62 0.97
CA GLY A 185 -4.26 6.52 1.19
C GLY A 185 -3.50 6.87 -0.08
N ARG A 186 -3.47 5.96 -1.06
CA ARG A 186 -2.84 6.21 -2.36
C ARG A 186 -3.66 7.21 -3.16
N GLU A 187 -4.99 7.11 -3.14
CA GLU A 187 -5.89 8.07 -3.80
C GLU A 187 -5.76 9.46 -3.17
N ILE A 188 -5.82 9.56 -1.83
CA ILE A 188 -5.63 10.85 -1.12
C ILE A 188 -4.28 11.48 -1.46
N ARG A 189 -3.20 10.68 -1.43
CA ARG A 189 -1.85 11.17 -1.76
C ARG A 189 -1.77 11.67 -3.20
N ASN A 190 -2.26 10.88 -4.15
CA ASN A 190 -2.23 11.25 -5.56
C ASN A 190 -3.07 12.50 -5.83
N ALA A 191 -4.27 12.58 -5.23
CA ALA A 191 -5.13 13.74 -5.38
C ALA A 191 -4.50 15.01 -4.82
N PHE A 192 -3.90 14.92 -3.63
CA PHE A 192 -3.16 16.02 -3.03
C PHE A 192 -1.97 16.47 -3.90
N GLN A 193 -1.19 15.53 -4.42
CA GLN A 193 -0.07 15.85 -5.32
C GLN A 193 -0.52 16.55 -6.61
N THR A 194 -1.61 16.09 -7.21
CA THR A 194 -2.20 16.73 -8.40
C THR A 194 -2.69 18.14 -8.08
N ALA A 195 -3.40 18.33 -6.96
CA ALA A 195 -3.89 19.65 -6.56
C ALA A 195 -2.74 20.65 -6.31
N VAL A 196 -1.64 20.21 -5.68
CA VAL A 196 -0.44 21.04 -5.53
C VAL A 196 0.21 21.35 -6.88
N SER A 197 0.19 20.40 -7.82
CA SER A 197 0.73 20.62 -9.16
C SER A 197 -0.09 21.64 -9.97
N LEU A 198 -1.43 21.62 -9.81
CA LEU A 198 -2.32 22.62 -10.40
C LEU A 198 -2.04 24.01 -9.83
N ALA A 199 -1.92 24.14 -8.50
CA ALA A 199 -1.57 25.41 -7.86
C ALA A 199 -0.24 26.00 -8.37
N LEU A 200 0.77 25.15 -8.56
CA LEU A 200 2.06 25.56 -9.12
C LEU A 200 1.96 25.97 -10.59
N PHE A 201 1.13 25.26 -11.36
CA PHE A 201 0.90 25.57 -12.76
C PHE A 201 0.20 26.93 -12.93
N ASP A 202 -0.82 27.21 -12.12
CA ASP A 202 -1.57 28.46 -12.16
C ASP A 202 -0.70 29.66 -11.79
N SER A 203 0.04 29.59 -10.68
CA SER A 203 1.01 30.63 -10.30
C SER A 203 2.05 30.87 -11.39
N LYS A 204 2.59 29.82 -12.02
CA LYS A 204 3.54 29.97 -13.12
C LYS A 204 2.91 30.72 -14.31
N HIS A 205 1.70 30.35 -14.70
CA HIS A 205 0.99 30.99 -15.81
C HIS A 205 0.65 32.46 -15.52
N GLU A 206 0.26 32.79 -14.29
CA GLU A 206 0.02 34.17 -13.88
C GLU A 206 1.29 35.00 -13.88
N ASN A 207 2.39 34.45 -13.37
CA ASN A 207 3.71 35.09 -13.41
C ASN A 207 4.17 35.37 -14.84
N GLU A 208 4.00 34.41 -15.77
CA GLU A 208 4.33 34.60 -17.19
C GLU A 208 3.46 35.67 -17.87
N ARG A 209 2.18 35.77 -17.50
CA ARG A 209 1.27 36.82 -17.99
C ARG A 209 1.69 38.20 -17.48
N GLN A 210 1.95 38.33 -16.18
CA GLN A 210 2.40 39.60 -15.59
C GLN A 210 3.73 40.07 -16.14
N ALA A 211 4.68 39.16 -16.38
CA ALA A 211 5.98 39.51 -16.97
C ALA A 211 5.84 40.08 -18.40
N LYS A 212 4.89 39.56 -19.19
CA LYS A 212 4.60 40.05 -20.54
C LYS A 212 3.91 41.42 -20.55
N GLU A 213 3.02 41.66 -19.58
CA GLU A 213 2.24 42.90 -19.48
C GLU A 213 3.03 44.05 -18.83
N SER A 214 3.87 43.75 -17.82
CA SER A 214 4.48 44.77 -16.95
C SER A 214 5.92 45.12 -17.32
N GLY A 215 6.55 44.39 -18.26
CA GLY A 215 7.94 44.59 -18.68
C GLY A 215 9.00 44.44 -17.57
N SER A 216 8.58 44.04 -16.35
CA SER A 216 9.39 43.96 -15.14
C SER A 216 9.11 42.63 -14.43
N SER A 217 10.15 41.99 -13.91
CA SER A 217 10.09 40.68 -13.23
C SER A 217 9.99 40.78 -11.71
N GLU A 218 9.53 41.91 -11.15
CA GLU A 218 9.76 42.21 -9.72
C GLU A 218 8.78 41.56 -8.73
N ARG A 219 7.64 41.01 -9.15
CA ARG A 219 6.74 40.24 -8.27
C ARG A 219 6.54 38.82 -8.78
N VAL A 220 7.14 37.87 -8.08
CA VAL A 220 6.83 36.44 -8.20
C VAL A 220 5.63 36.17 -7.30
N ILE A 221 4.51 35.74 -7.89
CA ILE A 221 3.36 35.22 -7.18
C ILE A 221 3.72 33.82 -6.66
N ASP A 222 3.79 33.66 -5.35
CA ASP A 222 3.91 32.34 -4.71
C ASP A 222 2.70 31.49 -5.08
N ALA A 223 2.88 30.17 -5.23
CA ALA A 223 1.76 29.29 -5.48
C ALA A 223 0.87 29.19 -4.24
N GLU A 224 -0.44 29.13 -4.44
CA GLU A 224 -1.42 28.96 -3.37
C GLU A 224 -2.32 27.76 -3.66
N LEU A 225 -2.29 26.78 -2.76
CA LEU A 225 -3.21 25.65 -2.80
C LEU A 225 -4.58 26.10 -2.28
N THR A 226 -5.55 26.25 -3.19
CA THR A 226 -6.94 26.60 -2.90
C THR A 226 -7.87 25.39 -2.86
N VAL A 227 -9.13 25.63 -2.45
CA VAL A 227 -10.21 24.63 -2.49
C VAL A 227 -10.50 24.19 -3.92
N ASP A 228 -10.47 25.11 -4.88
CA ASP A 228 -10.80 24.84 -6.28
C ASP A 228 -9.87 23.80 -6.90
N HIS A 229 -8.56 23.87 -6.62
CA HIS A 229 -7.60 22.85 -7.09
C HIS A 229 -7.93 21.46 -6.55
N ILE A 230 -8.37 21.35 -5.29
CA ILE A 230 -8.73 20.05 -4.70
C ILE A 230 -10.06 19.56 -5.28
N GLN A 231 -11.06 20.42 -5.36
CA GLN A 231 -12.38 20.09 -5.92
C GLN A 231 -12.26 19.60 -7.36
N GLN A 232 -11.43 20.27 -8.19
CA GLN A 232 -11.20 19.85 -9.57
C GLN A 232 -10.67 18.40 -9.66
N VAL A 233 -9.76 18.02 -8.77
CA VAL A 233 -9.20 16.66 -8.73
C VAL A 233 -10.23 15.65 -8.20
N VAL A 234 -11.05 16.04 -7.23
CA VAL A 234 -12.17 15.23 -6.73
C VAL A 234 -13.16 14.95 -7.86
N ASP A 235 -13.59 15.97 -8.59
CA ASP A 235 -14.53 15.85 -9.70
C ASP A 235 -13.99 14.94 -10.81
N MET A 236 -12.71 15.08 -11.15
CA MET A 236 -12.04 14.21 -12.11
C MET A 236 -12.02 12.74 -11.65
N SER A 237 -11.67 12.50 -10.38
CA SER A 237 -11.63 11.16 -9.81
C SER A 237 -13.02 10.53 -9.75
N ASP A 238 -14.04 11.28 -9.35
CA ASP A 238 -15.41 10.80 -9.24
C ASP A 238 -16.01 10.49 -10.61
N ASN A 239 -15.73 11.31 -11.63
CA ASN A 239 -16.14 11.02 -13.01
C ASN A 239 -15.50 9.72 -13.51
N PHE A 240 -14.21 9.51 -13.23
CA PHE A 240 -13.54 8.26 -13.59
C PHE A 240 -14.12 7.04 -12.87
N LYS A 241 -14.38 7.13 -11.55
CA LYS A 241 -15.00 6.04 -10.78
C LYS A 241 -16.40 5.71 -11.28
N LYS A 242 -17.22 6.72 -11.58
CA LYS A 242 -18.55 6.53 -12.19
C LYS A 242 -18.46 5.81 -13.53
N TYR A 243 -17.50 6.20 -14.38
CA TYR A 243 -17.26 5.52 -15.65
C TYR A 243 -16.87 4.05 -15.46
N ILE A 244 -15.88 3.76 -14.61
CA ILE A 244 -15.44 2.38 -14.33
C ILE A 244 -16.59 1.53 -13.77
N ASN A 245 -17.35 2.06 -12.80
CA ASN A 245 -18.51 1.35 -12.23
C ASN A 245 -19.59 1.11 -13.30
N SER A 246 -19.80 2.03 -14.24
CA SER A 246 -20.74 1.83 -15.35
C SER A 246 -20.31 0.71 -16.30
N THR A 247 -19.00 0.43 -16.42
CA THR A 247 -18.48 -0.64 -17.27
C THR A 247 -18.49 -2.02 -16.61
N HIS A 248 -18.26 -2.10 -15.30
CA HIS A 248 -18.20 -3.36 -14.56
C HIS A 248 -19.51 -3.73 -13.85
N GLY A 249 -20.46 -2.80 -13.72
CA GLY A 249 -21.75 -3.01 -13.06
C GLY A 249 -21.73 -2.86 -11.54
N GLU A 250 -20.59 -3.10 -10.89
CA GLU A 250 -20.39 -3.00 -9.44
C GLU A 250 -19.03 -2.37 -9.12
N ASP A 251 -18.88 -1.87 -7.88
CA ASP A 251 -17.60 -1.34 -7.42
C ASP A 251 -16.57 -2.47 -7.13
N PRO A 252 -15.27 -2.16 -7.10
CA PRO A 252 -14.22 -3.16 -6.91
C PRO A 252 -14.28 -3.94 -5.58
N ALA A 253 -14.80 -3.36 -4.50
CA ALA A 253 -14.91 -4.04 -3.21
C ALA A 253 -16.01 -5.09 -3.25
N THR A 254 -17.17 -4.74 -3.81
CA THR A 254 -18.28 -5.68 -4.04
C THR A 254 -17.84 -6.84 -4.95
N THR A 255 -17.15 -6.53 -6.05
CA THR A 255 -16.58 -7.55 -6.95
C THR A 255 -15.59 -8.47 -6.22
N ALA A 256 -14.73 -7.92 -5.35
CA ALA A 256 -13.76 -8.71 -4.59
C ALA A 256 -14.43 -9.68 -3.62
N LYS A 257 -15.51 -9.23 -2.95
CA LYS A 257 -16.33 -10.05 -2.05
C LYS A 257 -17.08 -11.15 -2.81
N PHE A 258 -17.71 -10.82 -3.94
CA PHE A 258 -18.37 -11.79 -4.82
C PHE A 258 -17.41 -12.89 -5.29
N LYS A 259 -16.19 -12.51 -5.67
CA LYS A 259 -15.12 -13.44 -6.06
C LYS A 259 -14.42 -14.13 -4.88
N LYS A 260 -14.89 -13.93 -3.65
CA LYS A 260 -14.31 -14.49 -2.41
C LYS A 260 -12.82 -14.17 -2.22
N LEU A 261 -12.35 -13.04 -2.77
CA LEU A 261 -10.95 -12.65 -2.67
C LEU A 261 -10.65 -11.97 -1.33
N ARG A 262 -11.58 -11.17 -0.81
CA ARG A 262 -11.54 -10.50 0.49
C ARG A 262 -12.91 -9.89 0.82
N ASP A 263 -13.12 -9.56 2.08
CA ASP A 263 -14.30 -8.81 2.53
C ASP A 263 -13.84 -7.48 3.15
N ASP A 264 -14.06 -6.37 2.42
CA ASP A 264 -13.60 -5.04 2.84
C ASP A 264 -14.51 -4.41 3.92
N ASP A 265 -15.67 -5.02 4.19
CA ASP A 265 -16.64 -4.59 5.20
C ASP A 265 -16.51 -5.34 6.53
N PHE A 266 -15.60 -6.33 6.58
CA PHE A 266 -15.36 -7.13 7.77
C PHE A 266 -14.93 -6.25 8.95
N GLY A 267 -15.66 -6.32 10.07
CA GLY A 267 -15.40 -5.53 11.28
C GLY A 267 -15.91 -4.08 11.24
N ASN A 268 -16.61 -3.66 10.19
CA ASN A 268 -17.28 -2.34 10.14
C ASN A 268 -18.70 -2.38 10.74
N SER A 269 -19.28 -3.55 10.99
CA SER A 269 -20.49 -3.71 11.79
C SER A 269 -20.17 -3.58 13.27
N LYS A 270 -20.99 -2.85 14.03
CA LYS A 270 -20.93 -2.72 15.50
C LYS A 270 -21.16 -4.03 16.27
N ASP A 271 -21.15 -5.16 15.58
CA ASP A 271 -21.49 -6.48 16.13
C ASP A 271 -20.23 -7.35 16.20
N TYR A 272 -19.27 -6.94 17.03
CA TYR A 272 -18.30 -7.80 17.72
C TYR A 272 -17.87 -7.11 19.02
#